data_AF-A0A2D7AEM6-F1
#
_entry.id   AF-A0A2D7AEM6-F1
#
_cell.length_a   1.000
_cell.length_b   1.000
_cell.length_c   1.000
_cell.angle_alpha   90.00
_cell.angle_beta   90.00
_cell.angle_gamma   90.00
#
_symmetry.space_group_name_H-M   'P 1'
#
loop_
_entity.id
_entity.type
_entity.pdbx_description
1 polymer ?
#
loop_
_entity_poly.entity_id
_entity_poly.type
_entity_poly.pdbx_seq_one_letter_code
_entity_poly.pdbx_strand_id
1 'polypeptide(L)'
;MIQKSLNELQNDPMTPKTQLVMVVGFWGIAWFLELQWLEYAAIGLGGLFIALPSVGNRIVWLWYRLAFVLSLVVNPVVLGAVYWLFISPIALLFRLFGNDPLQKKAPSQSNYQIRNKTYEAKDLKFPW
;
A
#
# COMPACT_ATOMS: atom_id res chain seq x y z
N MET A 1 -8.34 6.19 5.10
CA MET A 1 -9.08 5.44 4.06
C MET A 1 -10.55 5.50 4.44
N ILE A 2 -11.38 6.20 3.67
CA ILE A 2 -12.78 6.51 4.01
C ILE A 2 -13.59 5.19 3.99
N GLN A 3 -14.10 4.76 5.14
CA GLN A 3 -15.02 3.63 5.21
C GLN A 3 -16.36 4.10 4.68
N LYS A 4 -16.72 3.68 3.46
CA LYS A 4 -18.02 4.00 2.90
C LYS A 4 -19.12 3.36 3.74
N SER A 5 -20.08 4.16 4.16
CA SER A 5 -21.27 3.64 4.86
C SER A 5 -22.17 2.89 3.87
N LEU A 6 -23.03 1.99 4.35
CA LEU A 6 -23.96 1.23 3.48
C LEU A 6 -24.84 2.15 2.63
N ASN A 7 -25.23 3.29 3.17
CA ASN A 7 -26.05 4.30 2.47
C ASN A 7 -25.27 5.02 1.37
N GLU A 8 -23.97 5.23 1.56
CA GLU A 8 -23.10 5.80 0.53
C GLU A 8 -22.89 4.82 -0.62
N LEU A 9 -22.70 3.53 -0.32
CA LEU A 9 -22.54 2.49 -1.35
C LEU A 9 -23.81 2.29 -2.19
N GLN A 10 -24.99 2.52 -1.61
CA GLN A 10 -26.25 2.42 -2.34
C GLN A 10 -26.41 3.51 -3.40
N ASN A 11 -25.82 4.70 -3.19
CA ASN A 11 -25.91 5.83 -4.11
C ASN A 11 -24.66 5.99 -4.99
N ASP A 12 -23.67 5.10 -4.85
CA ASP A 12 -22.40 5.17 -5.56
C ASP A 12 -22.52 4.50 -6.94
N PRO A 13 -22.22 5.21 -8.05
CA PRO A 13 -22.23 4.63 -9.39
C PRO A 13 -21.18 3.53 -9.61
N MET A 14 -20.22 3.36 -8.69
CA MET A 14 -19.17 2.35 -8.79
C MET A 14 -19.57 0.99 -8.22
N THR A 15 -20.58 0.93 -7.34
CA THR A 15 -21.01 -0.31 -6.69
C THR A 15 -21.44 -1.40 -7.70
N PRO A 16 -22.23 -1.10 -8.74
CA PRO A 16 -22.57 -2.09 -9.77
C PRO A 16 -21.35 -2.60 -10.55
N LYS A 17 -20.35 -1.74 -10.79
CA LYS A 17 -19.10 -2.16 -11.46
C LYS A 17 -18.32 -3.13 -10.60
N THR A 18 -18.25 -2.87 -9.28
CA THR A 18 -17.59 -3.78 -8.33
C THR A 18 -18.30 -5.12 -8.24
N GLN A 19 -19.64 -5.14 -8.24
CA GLN A 19 -20.43 -6.36 -8.30
C GLN A 19 -20.12 -7.17 -9.57
N LEU A 20 -20.08 -6.51 -10.73
CA LEU A 20 -19.74 -7.17 -11.99
C LEU A 20 -18.31 -7.73 -11.98
N VAL A 21 -17.33 -6.94 -11.51
CA VAL A 21 -15.94 -7.41 -11.40
C VAL A 21 -15.82 -8.61 -10.47
N MET A 22 -16.58 -8.67 -9.37
CA MET A 22 -16.62 -9.85 -8.50
C MET A 22 -17.15 -11.08 -9.25
N VAL A 23 -18.27 -10.97 -9.97
CA VAL A 23 -18.86 -12.08 -10.73
C VAL A 23 -17.90 -12.56 -11.82
N VAL A 24 -17.33 -11.64 -12.60
CA VAL A 24 -16.37 -11.96 -13.67
C VAL A 24 -15.10 -12.58 -13.09
N GLY A 25 -14.61 -12.07 -11.96
CA GLY A 25 -13.45 -12.61 -11.26
C GLY A 25 -13.68 -14.06 -10.81
N PHE A 26 -14.81 -14.35 -10.15
CA PHE A 26 -15.15 -15.72 -9.76
C PHE A 26 -15.32 -16.64 -10.96
N TRP A 27 -15.94 -16.16 -12.03
CA TRP A 27 -16.10 -16.94 -13.27
C TRP A 27 -14.74 -17.25 -13.93
N GLY A 28 -13.83 -16.28 -14.01
CA GLY A 28 -12.49 -16.50 -14.56
C GLY A 28 -11.66 -17.48 -13.73
N ILE A 29 -11.78 -17.44 -12.39
CA ILE A 29 -11.15 -18.41 -11.49
C ILE A 29 -11.77 -19.81 -11.70
N ALA A 30 -13.10 -19.90 -11.84
CA ALA A 30 -13.78 -21.17 -12.09
C ALA A 30 -13.30 -21.82 -13.40
N TRP A 31 -13.16 -21.00 -14.45
CA TRP A 31 -12.63 -21.45 -15.72
C TRP A 31 -11.17 -21.92 -15.62
N PHE A 32 -10.31 -21.20 -14.89
CA PHE A 32 -8.90 -21.57 -14.74
C PHE A 32 -8.69 -22.86 -13.93
N LEU A 33 -9.54 -23.14 -12.94
CA LEU A 33 -9.44 -24.34 -12.10
C LEU A 33 -10.36 -25.50 -12.54
N GLU A 34 -11.10 -25.36 -13.65
CA GLU A 34 -12.09 -26.33 -14.15
C GLU A 34 -13.12 -26.79 -13.08
N LEU A 35 -13.38 -25.93 -12.10
CA LEU A 35 -14.25 -26.23 -10.97
C LEU A 35 -15.71 -25.93 -11.31
N GLN A 36 -16.43 -26.92 -11.85
CA GLN A 36 -17.83 -26.80 -12.30
C GLN A 36 -18.78 -26.19 -11.24
N TRP A 37 -18.61 -26.55 -9.97
CA TRP A 37 -19.41 -26.00 -8.86
C TRP A 37 -19.24 -24.48 -8.67
N LEU A 38 -18.08 -23.92 -9.02
CA LEU A 38 -17.78 -22.50 -8.88
C LEU A 38 -18.42 -21.67 -10.00
N GLU A 39 -18.60 -22.24 -11.19
CA GLU A 39 -19.31 -21.60 -12.30
C GLU A 39 -20.79 -21.36 -11.96
N TYR A 40 -21.47 -22.38 -11.42
CA TYR A 40 -22.84 -22.26 -10.95
C TYR A 40 -22.97 -21.25 -9.80
N ALA A 41 -21.97 -21.19 -8.91
CA ALA A 41 -21.93 -20.20 -7.85
C ALA A 41 -21.78 -18.77 -8.39
N ALA A 42 -20.96 -18.55 -9.42
CA ALA A 42 -20.79 -17.23 -10.05
C ALA A 42 -22.08 -16.75 -10.73
N ILE A 43 -22.78 -17.64 -11.45
CA ILE A 43 -24.08 -17.34 -12.07
C ILE A 43 -25.13 -17.04 -11.01
N GLY A 44 -25.19 -17.85 -9.95
CA GLY A 44 -26.11 -17.64 -8.83
C GLY A 44 -25.86 -16.31 -8.11
N LEU A 45 -24.58 -15.96 -7.89
CA LEU A 45 -24.19 -14.69 -7.26
C LEU A 45 -24.54 -13.48 -8.15
N GLY A 46 -24.33 -13.58 -9.46
CA GLY A 46 -24.73 -12.55 -10.42
C GLY A 46 -26.24 -12.34 -10.45
N GLY A 47 -27.02 -13.44 -10.48
CA GLY A 47 -28.48 -13.39 -10.37
C GLY A 47 -28.95 -12.76 -9.06
N LEU A 48 -28.29 -13.09 -7.95
CA LEU A 48 -28.58 -12.54 -6.63
C LEU A 48 -28.35 -11.03 -6.55
N PHE A 49 -27.28 -10.53 -7.18
CA PHE A 49 -27.00 -9.09 -7.24
C PHE A 49 -28.06 -8.30 -8.02
N ILE A 50 -28.60 -8.88 -9.09
CA ILE A 50 -29.66 -8.27 -9.89
C ILE A 50 -31.00 -8.31 -9.14
N ALA A 51 -31.34 -9.45 -8.52
CA ALA A 51 -32.60 -9.63 -7.83
C ALA A 51 -32.72 -8.79 -6.54
N LEU A 52 -31.61 -8.63 -5.81
CA LEU A 52 -31.58 -8.02 -4.48
C LEU A 52 -30.40 -7.03 -4.36
N PRO A 53 -30.54 -5.79 -4.89
CA PRO A 53 -29.47 -4.79 -4.86
C PRO A 53 -29.03 -4.43 -3.43
N SER A 54 -29.93 -4.49 -2.45
CA SER A 54 -29.60 -4.25 -1.04
C SER A 54 -28.62 -5.29 -0.47
N VAL A 55 -28.75 -6.56 -0.87
CA VAL A 55 -27.86 -7.64 -0.46
C VAL A 55 -26.51 -7.51 -1.16
N GLY A 56 -26.52 -7.18 -2.46
CA GLY A 56 -25.30 -6.90 -3.21
C GLY A 56 -24.46 -5.79 -2.60
N ASN A 57 -25.09 -4.71 -2.13
CA ASN A 57 -24.39 -3.60 -1.47
C ASN A 57 -23.74 -4.02 -0.14
N ARG A 58 -24.39 -4.90 0.64
CA ARG A 58 -23.80 -5.45 1.87
C ARG A 58 -22.60 -6.36 1.58
N ILE A 59 -22.67 -7.15 0.52
CA ILE A 59 -21.56 -8.01 0.08
C ILE A 59 -20.37 -7.16 -0.36
N VAL A 60 -20.61 -6.12 -1.18
CA VAL A 60 -19.57 -5.16 -1.58
C VAL A 60 -18.95 -4.48 -0.35
N TRP A 61 -19.76 -4.09 0.62
CA TRP A 61 -19.26 -3.49 1.86
C TRP A 61 -18.37 -4.46 2.64
N LEU A 62 -18.78 -5.72 2.78
CA LEU A 62 -17.98 -6.75 3.44
C LEU A 62 -16.66 -6.99 2.69
N TRP A 63 -16.71 -7.03 1.36
CA TRP A 63 -15.54 -7.16 0.50
C TRP A 63 -14.53 -6.02 0.74
N TYR A 64 -15.01 -4.76 0.81
CA TYR A 64 -14.14 -3.63 1.13
C TYR A 64 -13.53 -3.72 2.54
N ARG A 65 -14.28 -4.23 3.53
CA ARG A 65 -13.74 -4.45 4.87
C ARG A 65 -12.64 -5.52 4.88
N LEU A 66 -12.84 -6.61 4.13
CA LEU A 66 -11.83 -7.66 3.98
C LEU A 66 -10.57 -7.11 3.31
N ALA A 67 -10.74 -6.38 2.20
CA ALA A 67 -9.62 -5.74 1.50
C ALA A 67 -8.84 -4.76 2.40
N PHE A 68 -9.54 -4.03 3.28
CA PHE A 68 -8.90 -3.16 4.26
C PHE A 68 -8.03 -3.94 5.24
N VAL A 69 -8.57 -5.00 5.85
CA VAL A 69 -7.82 -5.84 6.79
C VAL A 69 -6.59 -6.45 6.11
N LEU A 70 -6.75 -6.91 4.86
CA LEU A 70 -5.64 -7.44 4.08
C LEU A 70 -4.58 -6.35 3.81
N SER A 71 -5.00 -5.12 3.48
CA SER A 71 -4.10 -4.00 3.24
C SER A 71 -3.27 -3.63 4.48
N LEU A 72 -3.80 -3.79 5.69
CA LEU A 72 -3.04 -3.58 6.92
C LEU A 72 -1.82 -4.52 7.04
N VAL A 73 -1.90 -5.71 6.48
CA VAL A 73 -0.80 -6.69 6.47
C VAL A 73 0.08 -6.50 5.23
N VAL A 74 -0.53 -6.29 4.06
CA VAL A 74 0.21 -6.14 2.79
C VAL A 74 1.09 -4.89 2.80
N ASN A 75 0.62 -3.76 3.33
CA ASN A 75 1.40 -2.52 3.36
C ASN A 75 2.75 -2.66 4.09
N PRO A 76 2.82 -3.14 5.35
CA PRO A 76 4.10 -3.35 6.02
C PRO A 76 4.94 -4.45 5.37
N VAL A 77 4.33 -5.48 4.79
CA VAL A 77 5.07 -6.54 4.06
C VAL A 77 5.75 -5.97 2.82
N VAL A 78 5.03 -5.17 2.01
CA VAL A 78 5.58 -4.52 0.82
C VAL A 78 6.69 -3.53 1.22
N LEU A 79 6.46 -2.72 2.26
CA LEU A 79 7.47 -1.78 2.75
C LEU A 79 8.72 -2.51 3.26
N GLY A 80 8.54 -3.61 4.00
CA GLY A 80 9.62 -4.48 4.45
C GLY A 80 10.38 -5.12 3.30
N ALA A 81 9.68 -5.60 2.27
CA ALA A 81 10.28 -6.15 1.06
C ALA A 81 11.11 -5.10 0.32
N VAL A 82 10.61 -3.87 0.17
CA VAL A 82 11.35 -2.76 -0.45
C VAL A 82 12.60 -2.40 0.38
N TYR A 83 12.47 -2.32 1.70
CA TYR A 83 13.61 -2.07 2.58
C TYR A 83 14.68 -3.15 2.44
N TRP A 84 14.28 -4.42 2.42
CA TRP A 84 15.21 -5.53 2.34
C TRP A 84 15.85 -5.66 0.95
N LEU A 85 15.08 -5.44 -0.12
CA LEU A 85 15.55 -5.63 -1.50
C LEU A 85 16.37 -4.45 -2.02
N PHE A 86 16.06 -3.22 -1.61
CA PHE A 86 16.72 -2.01 -2.13
C PHE A 86 17.58 -1.33 -1.07
N ILE A 87 16.99 -0.94 0.06
CA ILE A 87 17.71 -0.11 1.06
C ILE A 87 18.84 -0.91 1.72
N SER A 88 18.60 -2.17 2.07
CA SER A 88 19.57 -3.02 2.76
C SER A 88 20.85 -3.27 1.94
N PRO A 89 20.79 -3.68 0.65
CA PRO A 89 22.01 -3.83 -0.15
C PRO A 89 22.71 -2.50 -0.38
N ILE A 90 21.98 -1.40 -0.58
CA ILE A 90 22.58 -0.06 -0.71
C ILE A 90 23.36 0.30 0.57
N ALA A 91 22.77 0.08 1.75
CA ALA A 91 23.43 0.33 3.02
C ALA A 91 24.67 -0.56 3.23
N LEU A 92 24.63 -1.82 2.80
CA LEU A 92 25.78 -2.71 2.82
C LEU A 92 26.90 -2.22 1.90
N LEU A 93 26.58 -1.76 0.69
CA LEU A 93 27.56 -1.16 -0.21
C LEU A 93 28.20 0.09 0.41
N PHE A 94 27.41 1.00 0.98
CA PHE A 94 27.95 2.16 1.70
C PHE A 94 28.91 1.77 2.83
N ARG A 95 28.58 0.70 3.57
CA ARG A 95 29.44 0.16 4.63
C ARG A 95 30.73 -0.46 4.08
N LEU A 96 30.68 -1.13 2.93
CA LEU A 96 31.86 -1.73 2.28
C LEU A 96 32.78 -0.67 1.67
N PHE A 97 32.22 0.37 1.05
CA PHE A 97 32.99 1.46 0.44
C PHE A 97 33.48 2.50 1.46
N GLY A 98 33.25 2.29 2.77
CA GLY A 98 33.83 3.10 3.83
C GLY A 98 33.29 4.52 3.96
N ASN A 99 32.18 4.84 3.29
CA ASN A 99 31.50 6.11 3.44
C ASN A 99 30.80 6.14 4.82
N ASP A 100 31.34 6.93 5.74
CA ASP A 100 30.71 7.23 7.04
C ASP A 100 30.21 8.69 7.07
N PRO A 101 29.12 9.02 6.34
CA PRO A 101 28.58 10.38 6.32
C PRO A 101 28.05 10.81 7.69
N LEU A 102 27.76 9.86 8.58
CA LEU A 102 27.22 10.11 9.91
C LEU A 102 28.30 10.18 11.00
N GLN A 103 29.58 10.02 10.64
CA GLN A 103 30.72 10.06 11.57
C GLN A 103 30.45 9.25 12.84
N LYS A 104 29.95 8.02 12.68
CA LYS A 104 29.50 7.20 13.82
C LYS A 104 30.64 6.77 14.72
N LYS A 105 31.88 6.79 14.21
CA LYS A 105 33.08 6.59 15.04
C LYS A 105 33.36 7.85 15.83
N ALA A 106 33.42 7.71 17.16
CA ALA A 106 33.79 8.81 18.04
C ALA A 106 35.18 9.37 17.63
N PRO A 107 35.27 10.67 17.30
CA PRO A 107 36.55 11.29 17.00
C PRO A 107 37.42 11.36 18.26
N SER A 108 38.74 11.21 18.10
CA SER A 108 39.69 11.18 19.23
C SER A 108 39.84 12.51 19.96
N GLN A 109 39.44 13.63 19.34
CA GLN A 109 39.60 14.98 19.89
C GLN A 109 38.28 15.75 20.01
N SER A 110 37.49 15.86 18.94
CA SER A 110 36.29 16.70 18.92
C SER A 110 35.33 16.33 17.79
N ASN A 111 34.02 16.41 18.03
CA ASN A 111 32.98 16.27 17.01
C ASN A 111 32.79 17.56 16.19
N TYR A 112 33.43 18.67 16.57
CA TYR A 112 33.34 19.92 15.83
C TYR A 112 34.27 19.90 14.62
N GLN A 113 33.71 20.15 13.44
CA GLN A 113 34.49 20.39 12.24
C GLN A 113 34.87 21.87 12.15
N ILE A 114 36.16 22.15 11.97
CA ILE A 114 36.65 23.52 11.78
C ILE A 114 36.21 23.98 10.38
N ARG A 115 35.28 24.92 10.32
CA ARG A 115 34.85 25.57 9.07
C ARG A 115 35.71 26.81 8.84
N ASN A 116 36.77 26.67 8.05
CA ASN A 116 37.55 27.81 7.55
C ASN A 116 36.79 28.51 6.42
N LYS A 117 35.68 29.18 6.74
CA LYS A 117 34.95 30.03 5.81
C LYS A 117 35.29 31.49 6.04
N THR A 118 35.58 32.24 4.97
CA THR A 118 35.71 33.69 5.04
C THR A 118 34.30 34.28 5.15
N TYR A 119 34.03 34.97 6.25
CA TYR A 119 32.71 35.54 6.50
C TYR A 119 32.41 36.67 5.52
N GLU A 120 31.25 36.59 4.87
CA GLU A 120 30.73 37.65 4.01
C GLU A 120 29.60 38.40 4.72
N ALA A 121 29.33 39.65 4.33
CA ALA A 121 28.26 40.47 4.93
C ALA A 121 26.85 39.83 4.84
N LYS A 122 26.64 38.94 3.86
CA LYS A 122 25.40 38.16 3.72
C LYS A 122 25.18 37.17 4.86
N ASP A 123 26.26 36.60 5.41
CA ASP A 123 26.22 35.61 6.50
C ASP A 123 25.84 36.25 7.84
N LEU A 124 26.02 37.57 7.97
CA LEU A 124 25.61 38.33 9.15
C LEU A 124 24.10 38.65 9.14
N LYS A 125 23.50 38.71 7.95
CA LYS A 125 22.05 38.89 7.80
C LYS A 125 21.29 37.58 7.97
N PHE A 126 21.90 36.46 7.58
CA PHE A 126 21.33 35.12 7.71
C PHE A 126 22.34 34.18 8.40
N PRO A 127 22.37 34.16 9.74
CA PRO A 127 23.38 33.45 10.52
C PRO A 127 23.24 31.91 10.53
N TRP A 128 22.23 31.35 9.86
CA TRP A 128 21.96 29.91 9.79
C TRP A 128 22.47 29.26 8.50
#